data_AF-A0A2P8Q8H5-F1
#
_entry.id   AF-A0A2P8Q8H5-F1
#
_cell.length_a   1.000
_cell.length_b   1.000
_cell.length_c   1.000
_cell.angle_alpha   90.00
_cell.angle_beta   90.00
_cell.angle_gamma   90.00
#
_symmetry.space_group_name_H-M   'P 1'
#
loop_
_entity.id
_entity.type
_entity.pdbx_description
1 polymer ?
#
loop_
_entity_poly.entity_id
_entity_poly.type
_entity_poly.pdbx_seq_one_letter_code
_entity_poly.pdbx_strand_id
1 'polypeptide(L)'
;MAEPAEGSTPAKVGSEETCGDGAPDRKQIDATVKQLGESFTPEPPSVDPKVEVAKAEVTGDTAEYPADKITVDGQTLEKIVLSHSTGVTADQLDIKVQSSRIEDSWYVTNLDFDIG
;
A
#
# COMPACT_ATOMS: atom_id res chain seq x y z
N MET A 1 -2.50 19.29 -1.80
CA MET A 1 -1.25 19.05 -2.56
C MET A 1 -0.20 20.01 -2.05
N ALA A 2 0.86 19.50 -1.45
CA ALA A 2 1.96 20.32 -0.96
C ALA A 2 2.83 20.80 -2.12
N GLU A 3 3.38 22.01 -2.00
CA GLU A 3 4.32 22.55 -2.97
C GLU A 3 5.65 21.77 -2.88
N PRO A 4 6.27 21.41 -4.01
CA PRO A 4 7.57 20.73 -4.00
C PRO A 4 8.64 21.65 -3.37
N ALA A 5 9.57 21.06 -2.62
CA ALA A 5 10.69 21.80 -2.03
C ALA A 5 11.53 22.50 -3.12
N GLU A 6 12.03 23.71 -2.83
CA GLU A 6 12.88 24.48 -3.75
C GLU A 6 14.03 23.61 -4.29
N GLY A 7 14.13 23.54 -5.63
CA GLY A 7 15.10 22.71 -6.34
C GLY A 7 14.60 21.32 -6.77
N SER A 8 13.40 20.92 -6.38
CA SER A 8 12.82 19.62 -6.76
C SER A 8 12.08 19.74 -8.09
N THR A 9 12.42 18.89 -9.05
CA THR A 9 11.60 18.74 -10.26
C THR A 9 10.24 18.15 -9.89
N PRO A 10 9.12 18.65 -10.46
CA PRO A 10 7.81 18.04 -10.28
C PRO A 10 7.86 16.54 -10.58
N ALA A 11 7.14 15.75 -9.79
CA ALA A 11 6.97 14.33 -10.08
C ALA A 11 6.43 14.19 -11.52
N LYS A 12 7.19 13.50 -12.37
CA LYS A 12 6.75 13.22 -13.74
C LYS A 12 5.80 12.03 -13.70
N VAL A 13 4.67 12.18 -14.40
CA VAL A 13 3.82 11.03 -14.72
C VAL A 13 4.66 10.02 -15.50
N GLY A 14 4.65 8.76 -15.07
CA GLY A 14 5.37 7.69 -15.75
C GLY A 14 4.76 7.43 -17.14
N SER A 15 5.61 7.25 -18.14
CA SER A 15 5.19 6.79 -19.48
C SER A 15 4.94 5.28 -19.47
N GLU A 16 4.17 4.74 -20.41
CA GLU A 16 4.00 3.27 -20.57
C GLU A 16 5.33 2.51 -20.62
N GLU A 17 6.37 3.15 -21.15
CA GLU A 17 7.75 2.65 -21.19
C GLU A 17 8.33 2.36 -19.79
N THR A 18 7.89 3.09 -18.76
CA THR A 18 8.30 2.87 -17.36
C THR A 18 7.67 1.59 -16.76
N CYS A 19 6.60 1.09 -17.37
CA CYS A 19 5.96 -0.18 -17.02
C CYS A 19 6.46 -1.36 -17.89
N GLY A 20 7.37 -1.14 -18.84
CA GLY A 20 7.92 -2.20 -19.69
C GLY A 20 8.90 -3.12 -18.96
N ASP A 21 8.97 -4.41 -19.36
CA ASP A 21 9.80 -5.44 -18.69
C ASP A 21 11.31 -5.10 -18.63
N GLY A 22 11.78 -4.21 -19.51
CA GLY A 22 13.17 -3.73 -19.55
C GLY A 22 13.44 -2.47 -18.73
N ALA A 23 12.42 -1.82 -18.18
CA ALA A 23 12.58 -0.55 -17.48
C ALA A 23 13.30 -0.74 -16.13
N PRO A 24 14.32 0.08 -15.81
CA PRO A 24 15.00 0.01 -14.52
C PRO A 24 14.03 0.29 -13.36
N ASP A 25 13.10 1.23 -13.54
CA ASP A 25 12.06 1.56 -12.56
C ASP A 25 11.16 0.36 -12.25
N ARG A 26 10.80 -0.46 -13.25
CA ARG A 26 9.98 -1.66 -13.04
C ARG A 26 10.67 -2.70 -12.15
N LYS A 27 11.98 -2.87 -12.28
CA LYS A 27 12.74 -3.81 -11.41
C LYS A 27 12.74 -3.35 -9.96
N GLN A 28 12.86 -2.04 -9.74
CA GLN A 28 12.80 -1.48 -8.41
C GLN A 28 11.39 -1.64 -7.81
N ILE A 29 10.35 -1.36 -8.60
CA ILE A 29 8.95 -1.58 -8.20
C ILE A 29 8.70 -3.06 -7.86
N ASP A 30 9.14 -3.99 -8.70
CA ASP A 30 8.98 -5.44 -8.46
C ASP A 30 9.66 -5.89 -7.15
N ALA A 31 10.87 -5.41 -6.88
CA ALA A 31 11.57 -5.69 -5.64
C ALA A 31 10.79 -5.14 -4.42
N THR A 32 10.32 -3.89 -4.49
CA THR A 32 9.52 -3.29 -3.43
C THR A 32 8.20 -4.04 -3.20
N VAL A 33 7.50 -4.42 -4.28
CA VAL A 33 6.24 -5.19 -4.18
C VAL A 33 6.49 -6.56 -3.55
N LYS A 34 7.60 -7.25 -3.87
CA LYS A 34 7.97 -8.50 -3.22
C LYS A 34 8.21 -8.34 -1.72
N GLN A 35 8.98 -7.32 -1.32
CA GLN A 35 9.24 -7.06 0.10
C GLN A 35 7.96 -6.70 0.88
N LEU A 36 7.06 -5.93 0.26
CA LEU A 36 5.74 -5.65 0.83
C LEU A 36 4.91 -6.93 0.94
N GLY A 37 4.95 -7.78 -0.08
CA GLY A 37 4.29 -9.09 -0.06
C GLY A 37 4.73 -9.95 1.12
N GLU A 38 6.04 -10.02 1.40
CA GLU A 38 6.57 -10.72 2.58
C GLU A 38 6.07 -10.09 3.89
N SER A 39 6.01 -8.76 3.95
CA SER A 39 5.58 -8.02 5.15
C SER A 39 4.07 -8.13 5.43
N PHE A 40 3.26 -8.39 4.40
CA PHE A 40 1.80 -8.48 4.47
C PHE A 40 1.26 -9.90 4.37
N THR A 41 2.14 -10.90 4.30
CA THR A 41 1.74 -12.30 4.31
C THR A 41 1.63 -12.79 5.76
N PRO A 42 0.46 -13.26 6.21
CA PRO A 42 0.32 -13.83 7.54
C PRO A 42 1.11 -15.15 7.67
N GLU A 43 1.58 -15.45 8.89
CA GLU A 43 2.13 -16.77 9.22
C GLU A 43 1.06 -17.68 9.85
N PRO A 44 0.91 -18.95 9.39
CA PRO A 44 1.57 -19.54 8.22
C PRO A 44 1.00 -19.02 6.88
N PRO A 45 1.79 -18.98 5.81
CA PRO A 45 1.34 -18.50 4.51
C PRO A 45 0.31 -19.43 3.86
N SER A 46 -0.71 -18.85 3.23
CA SER A 46 -1.71 -19.56 2.41
C SER A 46 -1.31 -19.62 0.94
N VAL A 47 -1.72 -20.68 0.24
CA VAL A 47 -1.51 -20.81 -1.21
C VAL A 47 -2.35 -19.80 -2.02
N ASP A 48 -3.52 -19.45 -1.51
CA ASP A 48 -4.45 -18.49 -2.09
C ASP A 48 -4.93 -17.56 -0.96
N PRO A 49 -4.19 -16.47 -0.67
CA PRO A 49 -4.51 -15.58 0.44
C PRO A 49 -5.83 -14.86 0.19
N LYS A 50 -6.74 -14.93 1.17
CA LYS A 50 -8.03 -14.24 1.08
C LYS A 50 -7.94 -12.85 1.68
N VAL A 51 -8.20 -11.84 0.86
CA VAL A 51 -8.25 -10.45 1.31
C VAL A 51 -9.71 -10.01 1.44
N GLU A 52 -10.07 -9.54 2.63
CA GLU A 52 -11.37 -8.95 2.91
C GLU A 52 -11.16 -7.52 3.40
N VAL A 53 -11.99 -6.60 2.91
CA VAL A 53 -11.90 -5.18 3.24
C VAL A 53 -13.27 -4.75 3.72
N ALA A 54 -13.34 -4.24 4.95
CA ALA A 54 -14.56 -3.65 5.45
C ALA A 54 -14.92 -2.40 4.65
N LYS A 55 -16.19 -2.00 4.71
CA LYS A 55 -16.69 -0.84 3.97
C LYS A 55 -15.86 0.41 4.30
N ALA A 56 -15.27 1.04 3.29
CA ALA A 56 -14.55 2.30 3.44
C ALA A 56 -15.47 3.51 3.54
N GLU A 57 -14.91 4.57 4.10
CA GLU A 57 -15.39 5.92 3.94
C GLU A 57 -14.95 6.43 2.56
N VAL A 58 -15.93 6.72 1.71
CA VAL A 58 -15.70 7.23 0.35
C VAL A 58 -15.95 8.72 0.34
N THR A 59 -14.96 9.49 -0.10
CA THR A 59 -15.04 10.94 -0.27
C THR A 59 -14.76 11.29 -1.73
N GLY A 60 -15.84 11.55 -2.49
CA GLY A 60 -15.73 11.86 -3.92
C GLY A 60 -15.19 10.67 -4.71
N ASP A 61 -14.03 10.87 -5.34
CA ASP A 61 -13.31 9.88 -6.13
C ASP A 61 -12.20 9.15 -5.34
N THR A 62 -12.17 9.31 -4.02
CA THR A 62 -11.17 8.69 -3.14
C THR A 62 -11.86 7.87 -2.06
N ALA A 63 -11.24 6.76 -1.64
CA ALA A 63 -11.66 5.99 -0.48
C ALA A 63 -10.44 5.58 0.35
N GLU A 64 -10.59 5.63 1.67
CA GLU A 64 -9.52 5.34 2.62
C GLU A 64 -9.87 4.11 3.46
N TYR A 65 -8.87 3.25 3.67
CA TYR A 65 -9.00 1.99 4.37
C TYR A 65 -7.89 1.89 5.43
N PRO A 66 -8.20 2.08 6.71
CA PRO A 66 -7.21 1.85 7.77
C PRO A 66 -6.90 0.35 7.88
N ALA A 67 -5.70 0.00 8.33
CA ALA A 67 -5.24 -1.39 8.35
C ALA A 67 -6.01 -2.33 9.28
N ASP A 68 -6.73 -1.81 10.28
CA ASP A 68 -7.63 -2.61 11.12
C ASP A 68 -8.90 -3.07 10.36
N LYS A 69 -9.21 -2.44 9.22
CA LYS A 69 -10.35 -2.75 8.35
C LYS A 69 -10.00 -3.66 7.18
N ILE A 70 -8.73 -4.04 7.03
CA ILE A 70 -8.23 -4.93 5.99
C ILE A 70 -7.77 -6.21 6.67
N THR A 71 -8.28 -7.36 6.23
CA THR A 71 -7.83 -8.66 6.74
C THR A 71 -7.30 -9.54 5.63
N VAL A 72 -6.19 -10.23 5.90
CA VAL A 72 -5.61 -11.27 5.04
C VAL A 72 -5.67 -12.58 5.80
N ASP A 73 -6.37 -13.58 5.25
CA ASP A 73 -6.64 -14.86 5.91
C ASP A 73 -7.20 -14.72 7.34
N GLY A 74 -8.06 -13.71 7.53
CA GLY A 74 -8.70 -13.41 8.82
C GLY A 74 -7.83 -12.68 9.84
N GLN A 75 -6.59 -12.32 9.50
CA GLN A 75 -5.73 -11.47 10.35
C GLN A 75 -5.71 -10.03 9.82
N THR A 76 -5.84 -9.04 10.71
CA THR A 76 -5.76 -7.63 10.30
C THR A 76 -4.38 -7.31 9.72
N LEU A 77 -4.34 -6.43 8.72
CA LEU A 77 -3.11 -6.03 8.07
C LEU A 77 -2.11 -5.45 9.09
N GLU A 78 -2.59 -4.65 10.04
CA GLU A 78 -1.80 -4.13 11.17
C GLU A 78 -1.11 -5.26 11.95
N LYS A 79 -1.86 -6.30 12.32
CA LYS A 79 -1.33 -7.41 13.11
C LYS A 79 -0.28 -8.21 12.35
N ILE A 80 -0.46 -8.38 11.04
CA ILE A 80 0.50 -9.08 10.19
C ILE A 80 1.82 -8.29 10.15
N VAL A 81 1.74 -6.99 9.88
CA VAL A 81 2.92 -6.11 9.85
C VAL A 81 3.65 -6.10 11.19
N LEU A 82 2.92 -5.98 12.30
CA LEU A 82 3.51 -6.02 13.64
C LEU A 82 4.21 -7.35 13.94
N SER A 83 3.68 -8.47 13.43
CA SER A 83 4.28 -9.79 13.64
C SER A 83 5.64 -9.92 12.94
N HIS A 84 5.87 -9.16 11.86
CA HIS A 84 7.13 -9.12 11.12
C HIS A 84 8.02 -7.93 11.51
N SER A 85 7.56 -7.08 12.43
CA SER A 85 8.28 -5.88 12.87
C SER A 85 8.97 -6.08 14.21
N THR A 86 10.20 -5.58 14.35
CA THR A 86 10.91 -5.55 15.62
C THR A 86 10.98 -4.13 16.17
N GLY A 87 10.45 -3.88 17.36
CA GLY A 87 10.59 -2.59 18.05
C GLY A 87 9.52 -1.55 17.72
N VAL A 88 8.40 -1.95 17.11
CA VAL A 88 7.23 -1.10 16.86
C VAL A 88 6.03 -1.74 17.54
N THR A 89 5.22 -0.95 18.23
CA THR A 89 3.94 -1.38 18.82
C THR A 89 2.75 -0.88 18.00
N ALA A 90 1.57 -1.47 18.19
CA ALA A 90 0.36 -1.08 17.45
C ALA A 90 0.07 0.42 17.54
N ASP A 91 0.22 1.02 18.71
CA ASP A 91 -0.02 2.46 18.93
C ASP A 91 0.97 3.39 18.20
N GLN A 92 2.07 2.83 17.71
CA GLN A 92 3.10 3.55 16.96
C GLN A 92 2.97 3.34 15.45
N LEU A 93 2.06 2.46 15.00
CA LEU A 93 1.95 2.05 13.62
C LEU A 93 0.64 2.57 13.04
N ASP A 94 0.72 3.49 12.09
CA ASP A 94 -0.45 3.98 11.36
C ASP A 94 -0.31 3.60 9.88
N ILE A 95 -1.21 2.74 9.42
CA ILE A 95 -1.22 2.26 8.03
C ILE A 95 -2.59 2.55 7.43
N LYS A 96 -2.58 3.29 6.32
CA LYS A 96 -3.76 3.61 5.53
C LYS A 96 -3.54 3.25 4.07
N VAL A 97 -4.49 2.53 3.49
CA VAL A 97 -4.56 2.30 2.06
C VAL A 97 -5.53 3.30 1.47
N GLN A 98 -5.11 4.03 0.43
CA GLN A 98 -5.99 4.91 -0.33
C GLN A 98 -6.24 4.30 -1.71
N SER A 99 -7.52 4.24 -2.09
CA SER A 99 -7.90 4.00 -3.47
C SER A 99 -8.46 5.25 -4.11
N SER A 100 -8.16 5.46 -5.39
CA SER A 100 -8.76 6.53 -6.19
C SER A 100 -9.47 5.95 -7.41
N ARG A 101 -10.55 6.60 -7.83
CA ARG A 101 -11.30 6.24 -9.03
C ARG A 101 -10.70 6.93 -10.26
N ILE A 102 -10.32 6.12 -11.25
CA ILE A 102 -9.80 6.55 -12.54
C ILE A 102 -10.62 5.84 -13.62
N GLU A 103 -11.28 6.59 -14.50
CA GLU A 103 -12.11 6.04 -15.59
C GLU A 103 -13.08 4.95 -15.10
N ASP A 104 -13.88 5.28 -14.07
CA ASP A 104 -14.88 4.41 -13.43
C ASP A 104 -14.35 3.15 -12.72
N SER A 105 -13.02 2.97 -12.65
CA SER A 105 -12.36 1.87 -11.96
C SER A 105 -11.62 2.35 -10.72
N TRP A 106 -11.67 1.58 -9.63
CA TRP A 106 -10.96 1.88 -8.39
C TRP A 106 -9.57 1.24 -8.41
N TYR A 107 -8.54 2.04 -8.14
CA TYR A 107 -7.16 1.59 -8.05
C TYR A 107 -6.60 1.93 -6.68
N VAL A 108 -5.79 1.05 -6.10
CA VAL A 108 -4.95 1.41 -4.97
C VAL A 108 -3.91 2.40 -5.48
N THR A 109 -3.97 3.63 -4.98
CA THR A 109 -3.11 4.73 -5.44
C THR A 109 -2.11 5.17 -4.39
N ASN A 110 -2.36 4.85 -3.11
CA ASN A 110 -1.41 5.15 -2.04
C ASN A 110 -1.44 4.08 -0.95
N LEU A 111 -0.27 3.84 -0.37
CA LEU A 111 -0.07 3.13 0.88
C LEU A 111 0.69 4.08 1.79
N ASP A 112 -0.04 4.67 2.72
CA ASP A 112 0.46 5.58 3.74
C ASP A 112 0.92 4.75 4.95
N PHE A 113 2.15 4.95 5.37
CA PHE A 113 2.78 4.19 6.43
C PHE A 113 3.60 5.14 7.31
N ASP A 114 3.15 5.31 8.55
CA ASP A 114 3.76 6.19 9.53
C ASP A 114 4.15 5.41 10.79
N ILE A 115 5.34 5.69 11.31
CA ILE A 115 5.82 5.20 12.60
C ILE A 115 6.01 6.38 13.55
N GLY A 116 5.26 6.40 14.65
CA GLY A 116 5.23 7.45 15.68
C GLY A 116 6.09 7.18 16.92
#